data_AF-A0A382YBX6-F1
#
_entry.id   AF-A0A382YBX6-F1
#
_cell.length_a   1.000
_cell.length_b   1.000
_cell.length_c   1.000
_cell.angle_alpha   90.00
_cell.angle_beta   90.00
_cell.angle_gamma   90.00
#
_symmetry.space_group_name_H-M   'P 1'
#
loop_
_entity.id
_entity.type
_entity.pdbx_description
1 polymer ?
#
loop_
_entity_poly.entity_id
_entity_poly.type
_entity_poly.pdbx_seq_one_letter_code
_entity_poly.pdbx_strand_id
1 'polypeptide(L)' 'MIGLCLVVMIGCGTSNAYVKPTVRIVGEAQMIKLDNGNYEVTPRWIKDRFDAENSMIKQLEDCREDGE' A
#
# COMPACT_ATOMS: atom_id res chain seq x y z
N MET A 1 -48.75 -5.90 24.34
CA MET A 1 -47.60 -5.07 23.95
C MET A 1 -46.73 -5.88 23.01
N ILE A 2 -46.97 -5.76 21.71
CA ILE A 2 -46.25 -6.45 20.64
C ILE A 2 -45.06 -5.54 20.30
N GLY A 3 -43.98 -5.71 21.04
CA GLY A 3 -42.76 -4.90 20.96
C GLY A 3 -41.79 -5.50 19.96
N LEU A 4 -41.86 -4.99 18.73
CA LEU A 4 -40.89 -5.06 17.64
C LEU A 4 -40.24 -6.43 17.36
N CYS A 5 -40.92 -7.16 16.47
CA CYS A 5 -40.31 -8.11 15.56
C CYS A 5 -39.02 -7.54 14.93
N LEU A 6 -37.94 -8.32 15.05
CA LEU A 6 -37.20 -8.85 13.90
C LEU A 6 -37.45 -8.11 12.57
N VAL A 7 -36.66 -7.06 12.32
CA VAL A 7 -36.30 -6.62 10.98
C VAL A 7 -34.78 -6.86 10.90
N VAL A 8 -34.37 -8.11 10.65
CA VAL A 8 -33.86 -8.53 9.33
C VAL A 8 -32.87 -7.47 8.83
N MET A 9 -31.58 -7.58 9.18
CA MET A 9 -30.60 -8.27 8.33
C MET A 9 -30.73 -7.88 6.84
N ILE A 10 -30.73 -6.58 6.52
CA ILE A 10 -30.50 -6.08 5.17
C ILE A 10 -29.39 -5.06 5.24
N GLY A 11 -28.18 -5.55 5.09
CA GLY A 11 -26.98 -4.74 5.12
C GLY A 11 -25.72 -5.57 5.22
N CYS A 12 -25.71 -6.77 4.63
CA CYS A 12 -24.45 -7.40 4.24
C CYS A 12 -23.90 -6.52 3.13
N GLY A 13 -23.29 -5.40 3.52
CA GLY A 13 -22.55 -4.53 2.63
C GLY A 13 -21.49 -5.43 2.02
N THR A 14 -21.74 -5.86 0.78
CA THR A 14 -20.72 -6.45 -0.07
C THR A 14 -19.67 -5.36 -0.17
N SER A 15 -18.64 -5.45 0.68
CA SER A 15 -17.46 -4.62 0.53
C SER A 15 -16.99 -4.93 -0.88
N ASN A 16 -17.17 -3.97 -1.79
CA ASN A 16 -16.49 -3.98 -3.07
C ASN A 16 -15.01 -3.78 -2.73
N ALA A 17 -14.37 -4.83 -2.20
CA ALA A 17 -12.94 -4.92 -2.09
C ALA A 17 -12.47 -4.95 -3.53
N TYR A 18 -12.22 -3.76 -4.09
CA TYR A 18 -11.62 -3.60 -5.40
C TYR A 18 -10.40 -4.51 -5.42
N VAL A 19 -10.45 -5.53 -6.28
CA VAL A 19 -9.32 -6.45 -6.46
C VAL A 19 -8.16 -5.57 -6.90
N LYS A 20 -7.18 -5.38 -6.02
CA LYS A 20 -6.02 -4.55 -6.32
C LYS A 20 -5.33 -5.17 -7.54
N PRO A 21 -5.15 -4.43 -8.65
CA PRO A 21 -4.47 -4.97 -9.81
C PRO A 21 -3.04 -5.38 -9.39
N THR A 22 -2.69 -6.63 -9.64
CA THR A 22 -1.31 -7.10 -9.43
C THR A 22 -0.44 -6.55 -10.56
N VAL A 23 0.19 -5.39 -10.33
CA VAL A 23 1.11 -4.79 -11.28
C VAL A 23 2.46 -5.51 -11.19
N ARG A 24 2.82 -6.26 -12.23
CA ARG A 24 4.12 -6.90 -12.34
C ARG A 24 5.08 -5.99 -13.12
N ILE A 25 6.04 -5.40 -12.41
CA ILE A 25 7.10 -4.61 -13.03
C ILE A 25 8.23 -5.55 -13.44
N VAL A 26 8.47 -5.63 -14.75
CA VAL A 26 9.53 -6.42 -15.37
C VAL A 26 10.74 -5.53 -15.71
N GLY A 27 11.94 -6.13 -15.76
CA GLY A 27 13.20 -5.43 -16.03
C GLY A 27 14.11 -5.28 -14.80
N GLU A 28 15.36 -4.89 -15.04
CA GLU A 28 16.35 -4.63 -13.99
C GLU A 28 16.11 -3.27 -13.33
N ALA A 29 16.45 -3.18 -12.04
CA ALA A 29 16.47 -1.90 -11.33
C ALA A 29 17.70 -1.09 -11.78
N GLN A 30 17.48 0.01 -12.47
CA GLN A 30 18.53 0.90 -12.96
C GLN A 30 18.24 2.37 -12.66
N MET A 31 19.31 3.12 -12.43
CA MET A 31 19.34 4.57 -12.25
C MET A 31 20.53 5.14 -13.04
N ILE A 32 20.28 6.13 -13.89
CA ILE A 32 21.28 6.76 -14.75
C ILE A 32 21.31 8.26 -14.43
N LYS A 33 22.50 8.80 -14.17
CA LYS A 33 22.67 10.24 -13.97
C LYS A 33 22.69 10.95 -15.34
N LEU A 34 21.87 11.98 -15.47
CA LEU A 34 21.80 12.82 -16.67
C LEU A 34 22.71 14.05 -16.53
N ASP A 35 23.15 14.60 -17.66
CA ASP A 35 24.05 15.76 -17.70
C ASP A 35 23.42 17.04 -17.14
N ASN A 36 22.08 17.13 -17.14
CA ASN A 36 21.32 18.23 -16.54
C ASN A 36 21.22 18.15 -15.00
N GLY A 37 21.86 17.17 -14.38
CA GLY A 37 21.83 16.96 -12.92
C GLY A 37 20.65 16.13 -12.42
N ASN A 38 19.72 15.74 -13.28
CA ASN A 38 18.62 14.84 -12.93
C ASN A 38 19.03 13.37 -13.08
N TYR A 39 18.12 12.46 -12.72
CA TYR A 39 18.30 11.02 -12.87
C TYR A 39 17.15 10.43 -13.69
N GLU A 40 17.48 9.52 -14.59
CA GLU A 40 16.52 8.63 -15.22
C GLU A 40 16.48 7.32 -14.44
N VAL A 41 15.28 6.86 -14.08
CA VAL A 41 15.09 5.68 -13.24
C VAL A 41 14.08 4.73 -13.85
N THR A 42 14.36 3.44 -13.73
CA THR A 42 13.42 2.39 -14.16
C THR A 42 12.24 2.28 -13.19
N PRO A 43 11.05 1.85 -13.66
CA PRO A 43 9.91 1.59 -12.78
C PRO A 43 10.23 0.59 -11.66
N ARG A 44 11.14 -0.37 -11.90
CA ARG A 44 11.54 -1.34 -10.89
C ARG A 44 12.32 -0.67 -9.75
N TRP A 45 13.26 0.22 -10.09
CA TRP A 45 14.00 1.00 -9.11
C TRP A 45 13.07 1.85 -8.24
N ILE A 46 12.06 2.50 -8.84
CA ILE A 46 11.06 3.29 -8.10
C ILE A 46 10.31 2.42 -7.09
N LYS A 47 9.85 1.24 -7.53
CA LYS A 47 9.13 0.30 -6.65
C LYS A 47 9.99 -0.14 -5.47
N ASP A 48 11.23 -0.55 -5.73
CA ASP A 48 12.12 -1.03 -4.69
C ASP A 48 12.44 0.10 -3.67
N ARG A 49 12.54 1.35 -4.12
CA ARG A 49 12.71 2.51 -3.25
C ARG A 49 11.47 2.80 -2.39
N PHE A 50 10.28 2.75 -2.99
CA PHE A 50 9.02 2.92 -2.28
C PHE A 50 8.83 1.86 -1.20
N ASP A 51 9.12 0.59 -1.51
CA ASP A 51 9.02 -0.50 -0.54
C ASP A 51 10.02 -0.33 0.62
N ALA A 52 11.23 0.14 0.34
CA ALA A 52 12.22 0.43 1.38
C ALA A 52 11.77 1.57 2.30
N GLU A 53 11.22 2.65 1.74
CA GLU A 53 10.72 3.79 2.53
C GLU A 53 9.53 3.39 3.41
N ASN A 54 8.59 2.60 2.89
CA ASN A 54 7.49 2.08 3.71
C ASN A 54 7.98 1.13 4.81
N SER A 55 9.00 0.31 4.53
CA SER A 55 9.61 -0.56 5.55
C SER A 55 10.24 0.27 6.68
N MET A 56 10.90 1.37 6.35
CA MET A 56 11.46 2.27 7.36
C MET A 56 10.38 2.98 8.20
N ILE A 57 9.29 3.42 7.57
CA ILE A 57 8.15 4.00 8.28
C ILE A 57 7.59 2.99 9.27
N LYS A 58 7.36 1.75 8.81
CA LYS A 58 6.86 0.69 9.68
C LYS A 58 7.81 0.42 10.85
N GLN A 59 9.12 0.37 10.63
CA GLN A 59 10.09 0.22 11.70
C GLN A 59 10.05 1.37 12.71
N LEU A 60 9.80 2.60 12.26
CA LEU A 60 9.64 3.75 13.17
C LEU A 60 8.33 3.66 13.97
N GLU A 61 7.25 3.15 13.38
CA GLU A 61 5.99 2.87 14.07
C GLU A 61 6.18 1.77 15.11
N ASP A 62 6.79 0.64 14.74
CA ASP A 62 7.10 -0.47 15.64
C ASP A 62 7.97 0.00 16.83
N CYS A 63 9.03 0.77 16.58
CA CYS A 63 9.87 1.37 17.63
C CYS A 63 9.11 2.35 18.56
N ARG A 64 8.03 2.96 18.08
CA ARG A 64 7.19 3.86 18.89
C ARG A 64 6.22 3.07 19.76
N GLU A 65 5.70 1.96 19.26
CA GLU A 65 4.74 1.12 19.97
C GLU A 65 5.40 0.23 21.05
N ASP A 66 6.64 -0.24 20.83
CA ASP A 66 7.41 -1.00 21.83
C ASP A 66 7.95 -0.15 23.00
N GLY A 67 7.67 1.16 23.00
CA GLY A 67 8.09 2.11 24.03
C GLY A 67 7.04 2.40 25.12
N GLU A 68 5.85 1.78 25.06
CA GLU A 68 4.79 1.85 26.10
C GLU A 68 4.77 0.63 27.04
#